data_AF-A0A973B7N3-F1
#
_entry.id   AF-A0A973B7N3-F1
#
_cell.length_a   1.000
_cell.length_b   1.000
_cell.length_c   1.000
_cell.angle_alpha   90.00
_cell.angle_beta   90.00
_cell.angle_gamma   90.00
#
_symmetry.space_group_name_H-M   'P 1'
#
loop_
_entity.id
_entity.type
_entity.pdbx_description
1 polymer ?
#
loop_
_entity_poly.entity_id
_entity_poly.type
_entity_poly.pdbx_seq_one_letter_code
_entity_poly.pdbx_strand_id
1 'polypeptide(L)' 'MTTNADQTVLTYNPNPSTPRLTLPAGACDSHVHVFGPAAQFPFAVSRNFTPVDAPKERLFALHRHLGIQRCVIVQSA' A
#
# COMPACT_ATOMS: atom_id res chain seq x y z
N MET A 1 27.24 8.15 -11.07
CA MET A 1 25.85 8.58 -10.86
C MET A 1 25.35 7.81 -9.64
N THR A 2 25.35 8.44 -8.47
CA THR A 2 24.85 7.82 -7.23
C THR A 2 23.33 7.78 -7.30
N THR A 3 22.76 6.62 -7.60
CA THR A 3 21.33 6.38 -7.37
C THR A 3 21.12 6.43 -5.86
N ASN A 4 20.34 7.39 -5.39
CA ASN A 4 20.08 7.61 -3.97
C ASN A 4 19.10 6.52 -3.50
N ALA A 5 19.60 5.29 -3.31
CA ALA A 5 18.83 4.11 -2.93
C ALA A 5 18.06 4.29 -1.60
N ASP A 6 18.43 5.31 -0.84
CA ASP A 6 17.89 5.68 0.46
C ASP A 6 16.72 6.68 0.38
N GLN A 7 16.43 7.26 -0.78
CA GLN A 7 15.31 8.18 -0.92
C GLN A 7 14.01 7.41 -1.14
N THR A 8 13.14 7.42 -0.13
CA THR A 8 11.80 6.85 -0.22
C THR A 8 10.86 7.74 -1.05
N VAL A 9 9.96 7.12 -1.81
CA VAL A 9 8.95 7.80 -2.64
C VAL A 9 7.55 7.55 -2.09
N LEU A 10 6.79 8.62 -1.86
CA LEU A 10 5.37 8.53 -1.51
C LEU A 10 4.54 8.30 -2.77
N THR A 11 3.91 7.12 -2.88
CA THR A 11 3.20 6.66 -4.08
C THR A 11 1.68 6.62 -3.93
N TYR A 12 1.14 7.02 -2.78
CA TYR A 12 -0.30 7.05 -2.51
C TYR A 12 -0.72 8.41 -1.93
N ASN A 13 -2.00 8.75 -2.09
CA ASN A 13 -2.57 9.93 -1.46
C ASN A 13 -2.73 9.68 0.06
N PRO A 14 -2.08 10.46 0.95
CA PRO A 14 -2.18 10.26 2.39
C PRO A 14 -3.57 10.61 2.94
N ASN A 15 -4.36 11.42 2.21
CA ASN A 15 -5.68 11.90 2.59
C ASN A 15 -6.69 11.66 1.44
N PRO A 16 -7.09 10.40 1.17
CA PRO A 16 -8.07 10.11 0.14
C PRO A 16 -9.44 10.69 0.49
N SER A 17 -10.19 11.14 -0.51
CA SER A 17 -11.57 11.62 -0.31
C SER A 17 -12.49 10.48 0.11
N THR A 18 -13.61 10.80 0.73
CA THR A 18 -14.68 9.83 1.02
C THR A 18 -15.33 9.40 -0.30
N PRO A 19 -15.45 8.09 -0.59
CA PRO A 19 -16.14 7.61 -1.78
C PRO A 19 -17.62 8.00 -1.78
N ARG A 20 -18.15 8.35 -2.95
CA ARG A 20 -19.60 8.54 -3.15
C ARG A 20 -20.33 7.21 -3.35
N LEU A 21 -19.64 6.21 -3.88
CA LEU A 21 -20.17 4.87 -4.08
C LEU A 21 -20.11 4.11 -2.74
N THR A 22 -21.27 3.59 -2.31
CA THR A 22 -21.32 2.61 -1.22
C THR A 22 -21.10 1.22 -1.81
N LEU A 23 -20.09 0.51 -1.33
CA LEU A 23 -19.79 -0.84 -1.78
C LEU A 23 -20.80 -1.85 -1.21
N PRO A 24 -21.12 -2.94 -1.95
CA PRO A 24 -21.94 -4.01 -1.41
C PRO A 24 -21.23 -4.74 -0.27
N ALA A 25 -22.01 -5.41 0.58
CA ALA A 25 -21.47 -6.26 1.64
C ALA A 25 -20.51 -7.33 1.05
N GLY A 26 -19.38 -7.55 1.72
CA GLY A 26 -18.36 -8.49 1.27
C GLY A 26 -17.51 -8.04 0.08
N ALA A 27 -17.59 -6.76 -0.33
CA ALA A 27 -16.74 -6.21 -1.39
C ALA A 27 -15.26 -6.51 -1.16
N CYS A 28 -14.58 -6.91 -2.24
CA CYS A 28 -13.20 -7.38 -2.22
C CYS A 28 -12.33 -6.51 -3.11
N ASP A 29 -11.26 -5.98 -2.52
CA ASP A 29 -10.14 -5.40 -3.27
C ASP A 29 -9.24 -6.52 -3.79
N SER A 30 -9.40 -6.88 -5.06
CA SER A 30 -8.70 -8.03 -5.64
C SER A 30 -7.25 -7.76 -6.02
N HIS A 31 -6.73 -6.55 -5.82
CA HIS A 31 -5.35 -6.23 -6.19
C HIS A 31 -4.81 -5.06 -5.37
N VAL A 32 -4.03 -5.38 -4.34
CA VAL A 32 -3.34 -4.38 -3.53
C VAL A 32 -1.99 -4.86 -3.05
N HIS A 33 -1.11 -3.92 -2.71
CA HIS A 33 0.22 -4.19 -2.18
C HIS A 33 0.37 -3.61 -0.77
N VAL A 34 1.27 -4.19 0.00
CA VAL A 34 1.82 -3.58 1.22
C VAL A 34 3.31 -3.39 1.02
N PHE A 35 3.86 -2.33 1.59
CA PHE A 35 5.28 -2.04 1.56
C PHE A 35 5.80 -1.95 2.99
N GLY A 36 6.74 -2.83 3.34
CA GLY A 36 7.37 -2.82 4.64
C GLY A 36 6.44 -3.21 5.80
N PRO A 37 6.73 -2.76 7.04
CA PRO A 37 7.76 -1.76 7.34
C PRO A 37 9.17 -2.30 7.06
N ALA A 38 10.03 -1.50 6.43
CA ALA A 38 11.36 -1.92 5.97
C ALA A 38 12.27 -2.42 7.11
N ALA A 39 12.05 -1.92 8.34
CA ALA A 39 12.75 -2.36 9.54
C ALA A 39 12.48 -3.83 9.93
N GLN A 40 11.32 -4.38 9.52
CA GLN A 40 10.94 -5.77 9.78
C GLN A 40 11.02 -6.63 8.51
N PHE A 41 10.66 -6.05 7.37
CA PHE A 41 10.64 -6.69 6.06
C PHE A 41 11.48 -5.87 5.08
N PRO A 42 12.81 -6.10 5.01
CA PRO A 42 13.69 -5.35 4.13
C PRO A 42 13.28 -5.51 2.66
N PHE A 43 13.32 -4.41 1.91
CA PHE A 43 13.07 -4.46 0.47
C PHE A 43 14.19 -5.19 -0.28
N ALA A 44 13.84 -5.82 -1.39
CA ALA A 44 14.81 -6.46 -2.28
C ALA A 44 15.90 -5.47 -2.73
N VAL A 45 17.14 -5.95 -2.87
CA VAL A 45 18.28 -5.16 -3.35
C VAL A 45 18.08 -4.78 -4.82
N SER A 46 17.42 -5.64 -5.60
CA SER A 46 17.11 -5.44 -7.02
C SER A 46 15.86 -4.59 -7.28
N ARG A 47 15.32 -3.90 -6.27
CA ARG A 47 14.11 -3.09 -6.41
C ARG A 47 14.32 -1.95 -7.41
N ASN A 48 13.28 -1.65 -8.19
CA ASN A 48 13.32 -0.55 -9.15
C ASN A 48 13.25 0.83 -8.48
N PHE A 49 12.59 0.91 -7.32
CA PHE A 49 12.50 2.11 -6.50
C PHE A 49 12.26 1.75 -5.03
N THR A 50 12.44 2.71 -4.12
CA THR A 50 12.16 2.54 -2.69
C THR A 50 10.86 3.29 -2.35
N PRO A 51 9.73 2.62 -2.07
CA PRO A 51 8.53 3.28 -1.57
C PRO A 51 8.70 3.70 -0.11
N VAL A 52 7.90 4.68 0.34
CA VAL A 52 7.66 4.86 1.78
C VAL A 52 6.97 3.62 2.35
N ASP A 53 7.13 3.37 3.65
CA ASP A 53 6.39 2.31 4.32
C ASP A 53 4.87 2.51 4.18
N ALA A 54 4.20 1.44 3.79
CA ALA A 54 2.75 1.33 3.63
C ALA A 54 2.31 -0.04 4.19
N PRO A 55 2.36 -0.21 5.52
CA PRO A 55 2.13 -1.50 6.16
C PRO A 55 0.64 -1.87 6.13
N LYS A 56 0.33 -3.12 6.48
CA LYS A 56 -1.05 -3.65 6.50
C LYS A 56 -2.00 -2.80 7.35
N GLU A 57 -1.53 -2.19 8.43
CA GLU A 57 -2.34 -1.33 9.31
C GLU A 57 -2.85 -0.11 8.53
N ARG A 58 -2.01 0.47 7.67
CA ARG A 58 -2.38 1.59 6.81
C ARG A 58 -3.34 1.16 5.71
N LEU A 59 -3.10 0.00 5.12
CA LEU A 59 -4.01 -0.61 4.15
C LEU A 59 -5.40 -0.86 4.76
N PHE A 60 -5.47 -1.45 5.95
CA PHE A 60 -6.76 -1.74 6.59
C PHE A 60 -7.49 -0.47 7.05
N ALA A 61 -6.76 0.58 7.43
CA ALA A 61 -7.36 1.89 7.69
C ALA A 61 -7.98 2.49 6.41
N LEU A 62 -7.28 2.40 5.28
CA LEU A 62 -7.82 2.77 3.98
C LEU A 62 -9.04 1.93 3.61
N HIS A 63 -8.99 0.61 3.74
CA HIS A 63 -10.12 -0.27 3.42
C HIS A 63 -11.36 0.04 4.27
N ARG A 64 -11.19 0.35 5.57
CA ARG A 64 -12.30 0.83 6.41
C ARG A 64 -12.89 2.14 5.91
N HIS A 65 -12.04 3.10 5.50
CA HIS A 65 -12.49 4.37 4.92
C HIS A 65 -13.24 4.18 3.59
N LEU A 66 -12.81 3.20 2.78
CA LEU A 66 -13.40 2.90 1.48
C LEU A 66 -14.62 1.96 1.53
N GLY A 67 -14.91 1.34 2.68
CA GLY A 67 -15.96 0.33 2.82
C GLY A 67 -15.61 -1.06 2.25
N ILE A 68 -14.32 -1.36 2.09
CA ILE A 68 -13.81 -2.65 1.59
C ILE A 68 -13.65 -3.62 2.76
N GLN A 69 -14.08 -4.88 2.59
CA GLN A 69 -14.13 -5.87 3.67
C GLN A 69 -13.14 -7.01 3.50
N ARG A 70 -12.72 -7.29 2.26
CA ARG A 70 -11.77 -8.36 1.93
C ARG A 70 -10.73 -7.83 0.95
N CYS A 71 -9.56 -8.45 0.93
CA CYS A 71 -8.57 -8.13 -0.09
C CYS A 71 -7.71 -9.34 -0.48
N VAL A 72 -7.12 -9.23 -1.66
CA VAL A 72 -6.03 -10.09 -2.13
C VAL A 72 -4.76 -9.24 -2.13
N ILE A 73 -3.85 -9.56 -1.23
CA ILE A 73 -2.54 -8.89 -1.15
C ILE A 73 -1.62 -9.56 -2.15
N VAL A 74 -1.21 -8.79 -3.16
CA VAL A 74 -0.32 -9.22 -4.23
C VAL A 74 1.10 -8.83 -3.86
N GLN A 75 2.04 -9.76 -3.96
CA GLN A 75 3.46 -9.47 -3.77
C GLN A 75 3.91 -8.42 -4.79
N SER A 76 4.59 -7.37 -4.32
CA SER A 76 5.14 -6.34 -5.20
C SER A 76 6.42 -6.82 -5.89
N ALA A 77 6.64 -6.35 -7.12
CA ALA A 77 7.79 -6.68 -7.97
C ALA A 77 8.96 -5.70 -7.76
#